data_AF-A0A929V010-F1
#
_entry.id   AF-A0A929V010-F1
#
_cell.length_a   1.000
_cell.length_b   1.000
_cell.length_c   1.000
_cell.angle_alpha   90.00
_cell.angle_beta   90.00
_cell.angle_gamma   90.00
#
_symmetry.space_group_name_H-M   'P 1'
#
loop_
_entity.id
_entity.type
_entity.pdbx_description
1 polymer ?
#
loop_
_entity_poly.entity_id
_entity_poly.type
_entity_poly.pdbx_seq_one_letter_code
_entity_poly.pdbx_strand_id
1 'polypeptide(L)'
;ALWLIVCSVIGARLYYVVFSWDLYREDPISILYIRNGGLAIYGGVIAGFTTLAVYVKIKKENYFRFADTLVFGLVCGQIIGRWGNFTNREAFGDYTNSLFAMRLPMEMVRQNEITAKIAAHIAAGSNYIQVHPTFLYESLWNLMLLCLMLLYVRHRKFDGEMMLFYLGGYGIGRFFIEQLRTDQLRLPGTRIAVSQFLGLFVFVCSLLADLYLRRKKKSEYSMKS
;
A
#
# COMPACT_ATOMS: atom_id res chain seq x y z
N ALA A 1 -4.68 18.39 -0.17
CA ALA A 1 -3.47 17.53 -0.26
C ALA A 1 -2.42 17.93 0.79
N LEU A 2 -1.91 19.17 0.78
CA LEU A 2 -0.84 19.61 1.72
C LEU A 2 -1.20 19.38 3.20
N TRP A 3 -2.38 19.85 3.64
CA TRP A 3 -2.86 19.65 5.01
C TRP A 3 -2.94 18.18 5.42
N LEU A 4 -3.39 17.32 4.50
CA LEU A 4 -3.48 15.88 4.75
C LEU A 4 -2.09 15.27 4.96
N ILE A 5 -1.10 15.63 4.14
CA ILE A 5 0.28 15.14 4.28
C ILE A 5 0.87 15.59 5.62
N VAL A 6 0.76 16.88 5.95
CA VAL A 6 1.30 17.43 7.21
C VAL A 6 0.66 16.76 8.42
N CYS A 7 -0.67 16.66 8.46
CA CYS A 7 -1.39 16.02 9.55
C CYS A 7 -1.09 14.51 9.63
N SER A 8 -0.94 13.80 8.51
CA SER A 8 -0.54 12.39 8.49
C SER A 8 0.87 12.18 9.04
N VAL A 9 1.85 13.03 8.71
CA VAL A 9 3.21 12.92 9.26
C VAL A 9 3.20 13.18 10.77
N ILE A 10 2.50 14.22 11.22
CA ILE A 10 2.34 14.54 12.64
C ILE A 10 1.65 13.37 13.37
N GLY A 11 0.55 12.85 12.82
CA GLY A 11 -0.18 11.73 13.40
C GLY A 11 0.65 10.46 13.48
N ALA A 12 1.42 10.14 12.43
CA ALA A 12 2.32 8.99 12.42
C ALA A 12 3.39 9.10 13.52
N ARG A 13 3.92 10.31 13.74
CA ARG A 13 4.91 10.57 14.79
C ARG A 13 4.29 10.48 16.18
N LEU A 14 3.19 11.17 16.43
CA LEU A 14 2.50 11.17 17.72
C LEU A 14 2.08 9.76 18.14
N TYR A 15 1.53 8.99 17.20
CA TYR A 15 1.16 7.61 17.47
C TYR A 15 2.38 6.78 17.89
N TYR A 16 3.49 6.85 17.15
CA TYR A 16 4.70 6.13 17.51
C TYR A 16 5.21 6.50 18.91
N VAL A 17 5.21 7.79 19.25
CA VAL A 17 5.67 8.32 20.54
C VAL A 17 4.80 7.84 21.69
N VAL A 18 3.46 7.85 21.53
CA VAL A 18 2.54 7.36 22.56
C VAL A 18 2.77 5.88 22.87
N PHE A 19 2.96 5.06 21.84
CA PHE A 19 3.19 3.62 22.03
C PHE A 19 4.64 3.26 22.37
N SER A 20 5.58 4.20 22.25
CA SER A 20 7.01 4.01 22.56
C SER A 20 7.49 5.04 23.59
N TRP A 21 6.61 5.43 24.52
CA TRP A 21 6.85 6.56 25.43
C TRP A 21 8.12 6.43 26.25
N ASP A 22 8.50 5.20 26.62
CA ASP A 22 9.72 4.93 27.37
C ASP A 22 10.99 5.42 26.67
N LEU A 23 11.01 5.47 25.33
CA LEU A 23 12.14 5.99 24.55
C LEU A 23 12.27 7.52 24.63
N TYR A 24 11.19 8.23 24.97
CA TYR A 24 11.10 9.69 24.90
C TYR A 24 11.01 10.36 26.27
N ARG A 25 10.71 9.60 27.33
CA ARG A 25 10.45 10.13 28.66
C ARG A 25 11.63 10.92 29.25
N GLU A 26 12.85 10.52 28.91
CA GLU A 26 14.10 11.13 29.42
C GLU A 26 14.61 12.26 28.53
N ASP A 27 14.21 12.29 27.26
CA ASP A 27 14.51 13.38 26.33
C ASP A 27 13.30 13.70 25.41
N PRO A 28 12.32 14.48 25.90
CA PRO A 28 11.11 14.78 25.14
C PRO A 28 11.35 15.59 23.85
N ILE A 29 12.48 16.30 23.73
CA ILE A 29 12.77 17.10 22.52
C ILE A 29 13.04 16.20 21.32
N SER A 30 13.50 14.97 21.55
CA SER A 30 13.74 13.96 20.51
C SER A 30 12.47 13.54 19.76
N ILE A 31 11.28 13.84 20.30
CA ILE A 31 10.00 13.69 19.60
C ILE A 31 9.99 14.48 18.28
N LEU A 32 10.67 15.62 18.20
CA LEU A 32 10.74 16.43 16.98
C LEU A 32 11.72 15.88 15.93
N TYR A 33 12.59 14.94 16.30
CA TYR A 33 13.61 14.38 15.42
C TYR A 33 13.06 13.28 14.51
N ILE A 34 12.15 13.66 13.61
CA ILE A 34 11.48 12.78 12.66
C ILE A 34 12.43 12.11 11.65
N ARG A 35 13.66 12.63 11.50
CA ARG A 35 14.69 12.07 10.62
C ARG A 35 15.30 10.77 11.16
N ASN A 36 15.19 10.53 12.46
CA ASN A 36 15.74 9.34 13.11
C ASN A 36 14.80 8.11 12.96
N GLY A 37 13.73 8.23 12.18
CA GLY A 37 12.70 7.22 12.03
C GLY A 37 11.57 7.37 13.07
N GLY A 38 10.91 6.27 13.42
CA GLY A 38 9.83 6.27 14.41
C GLY A 38 8.55 6.93 13.89
N LEU A 39 8.05 6.46 12.76
CA LEU A 39 6.76 6.84 12.19
C LEU A 39 5.88 5.59 12.11
N ALA A 40 4.74 5.63 12.79
CA ALA A 40 3.77 4.53 12.76
C ALA A 40 2.73 4.78 11.68
N ILE A 41 2.60 3.83 10.74
CA ILE A 41 1.61 3.90 9.65
C ILE A 41 0.18 4.10 10.18
N TYR A 42 -0.19 3.42 11.27
CA TYR A 42 -1.52 3.55 11.87
C TYR A 42 -1.86 4.99 12.25
N GLY A 43 -0.92 5.71 12.87
CA GLY A 43 -1.10 7.12 13.21
C GLY A 43 -1.29 8.02 11.99
N GLY A 44 -0.52 7.77 10.93
CA GLY A 44 -0.62 8.54 9.69
C GLY A 44 -1.94 8.30 8.96
N VAL A 45 -2.43 7.07 8.98
CA VAL A 45 -3.73 6.67 8.40
C VAL A 45 -4.88 7.32 9.17
N ILE A 46 -4.90 7.21 10.51
CA ILE A 46 -5.94 7.80 11.36
C ILE A 46 -5.99 9.32 11.16
N ALA A 47 -4.86 10.01 11.31
CA ALA A 47 -4.81 11.46 11.15
C ALA A 47 -5.16 11.90 9.72
N GLY A 48 -4.76 11.12 8.70
CA GLY A 48 -5.13 11.36 7.31
C GLY A 48 -6.64 11.32 7.09
N PHE A 49 -7.31 10.28 7.59
CA PHE A 49 -8.78 10.14 7.48
C PHE A 49 -9.52 11.21 8.28
N THR A 50 -9.07 11.54 9.50
CA THR A 50 -9.67 12.61 10.30
C THR A 50 -9.54 13.97 9.59
N THR A 51 -8.36 14.27 9.06
CA THR A 51 -8.11 15.52 8.32
C THR A 51 -8.99 15.60 7.08
N LEU A 52 -9.11 14.49 6.34
CA LEU A 52 -10.02 14.38 5.20
C LEU A 52 -11.47 14.65 5.61
N ALA A 53 -11.95 14.01 6.68
CA ALA A 53 -13.33 14.14 7.13
C ALA A 53 -13.67 15.58 7.53
N VAL A 54 -12.78 16.22 8.29
CA VAL A 54 -12.92 17.63 8.71
C VAL A 54 -12.89 18.55 7.49
N TYR A 55 -11.95 18.35 6.57
CA TYR A 55 -11.80 19.20 5.38
C TYR A 55 -13.03 19.15 4.47
N VAL A 56 -13.56 17.96 4.21
CA VAL A 56 -14.76 17.78 3.38
C VAL A 56 -15.97 18.42 4.06
N LYS A 57 -16.11 18.28 5.38
CA LYS A 57 -17.20 18.91 6.15
C LYS A 57 -17.14 20.44 6.10
N ILE A 58 -15.94 21.03 6.21
CA ILE A 58 -15.74 22.48 6.09
C ILE A 58 -16.10 22.96 4.67
N LYS A 59 -15.67 22.22 3.64
CA LYS A 59 -15.90 22.59 2.24
C LYS A 59 -17.29 22.23 1.72
N LYS A 60 -18.11 21.49 2.48
CA LYS A 60 -19.45 21.03 2.09
C LYS A 60 -19.47 20.26 0.76
N GLU A 61 -18.38 19.53 0.50
CA GLU A 61 -18.20 18.76 -0.73
C GLU A 61 -18.61 17.28 -0.55
N ASN A 62 -18.73 16.55 -1.65
CA ASN A 62 -19.00 15.12 -1.61
C ASN A 62 -17.73 14.32 -1.26
N TYR A 63 -17.78 13.52 -0.18
CA TYR A 63 -16.68 12.65 0.28
C TYR A 63 -16.13 11.74 -0.84
N PHE A 64 -17.01 11.13 -1.62
CA PHE A 64 -16.64 10.18 -2.67
C PHE A 64 -15.94 10.87 -3.84
N ARG A 65 -16.37 12.07 -4.21
CA ARG A 65 -15.70 12.88 -5.23
C ARG A 65 -14.29 13.28 -4.81
N PHE A 66 -14.11 13.58 -3.52
CA PHE A 66 -12.79 13.90 -2.99
C PHE A 66 -11.89 12.65 -2.96
N ALA A 67 -12.44 11.49 -2.54
CA ALA A 67 -11.72 10.22 -2.55
C ALA A 67 -11.26 9.83 -3.96
N ASP A 68 -12.11 10.01 -4.98
CA ASP A 68 -11.76 9.79 -6.40
C ASP A 68 -10.59 10.65 -6.87
N THR A 69 -10.35 11.80 -6.23
CA THR A 69 -9.21 12.67 -6.56
C THR A 69 -7.96 12.25 -5.80
N LEU A 70 -8.10 11.92 -4.51
CA LEU A 70 -6.99 11.50 -3.65
C LEU A 70 -6.34 10.20 -4.11
N VAL A 71 -7.13 9.29 -4.66
CA VAL A 71 -6.68 7.94 -4.99
C VAL A 71 -5.56 7.92 -6.03
N PHE A 72 -5.54 8.89 -6.95
CA PHE A 72 -4.42 9.06 -7.89
C PHE A 72 -3.11 9.40 -7.16
N GLY A 73 -3.17 10.33 -6.19
CA GLY A 73 -2.01 10.66 -5.36
C GLY A 73 -1.54 9.48 -4.52
N LEU A 74 -2.48 8.66 -4.03
CA LEU A 74 -2.18 7.47 -3.25
C LEU A 74 -1.42 6.43 -4.09
N VAL A 75 -1.89 6.13 -5.29
CA VAL A 75 -1.20 5.20 -6.21
C VAL A 75 0.19 5.73 -6.56
N CYS A 76 0.33 7.02 -6.87
CA CYS A 76 1.65 7.63 -7.11
C CYS A 76 2.59 7.47 -5.91
N GLY A 77 2.09 7.71 -4.70
CA GLY A 77 2.83 7.51 -3.46
C GLY A 77 3.28 6.06 -3.27
N GLN A 78 2.45 5.09 -3.65
CA GLN A 78 2.81 3.67 -3.63
C GLN A 78 3.88 3.32 -4.66
N ILE A 79 3.77 3.82 -5.91
CA ILE A 79 4.77 3.59 -6.96
C ILE A 79 6.15 4.03 -6.45
N ILE A 80 6.26 5.26 -5.94
CA ILE A 80 7.52 5.81 -5.46
C ILE A 80 7.96 5.12 -4.15
N GLY A 81 7.04 4.89 -3.22
CA GLY A 81 7.32 4.31 -1.92
C GLY A 81 7.96 2.92 -1.99
N ARG A 82 7.63 2.12 -3.01
CA ARG A 82 8.24 0.78 -3.21
C ARG A 82 9.73 0.84 -3.50
N TRP A 83 10.21 1.91 -4.12
CA TRP A 83 11.65 2.09 -4.32
C TRP A 83 12.41 2.31 -3.01
N GLY A 84 11.73 2.81 -1.97
CA GLY A 84 12.27 2.83 -0.61
C GLY A 84 12.58 1.43 -0.08
N ASN A 85 11.75 0.42 -0.41
CA ASN A 85 12.03 -0.96 -0.04
C ASN A 85 13.27 -1.51 -0.76
N PHE A 86 13.48 -1.12 -2.02
CA PHE A 86 14.69 -1.48 -2.77
C PHE A 86 15.95 -0.87 -2.14
N THR A 87 15.94 0.43 -1.83
CA THR A 87 17.08 1.10 -1.20
C THR A 87 17.36 0.55 0.20
N ASN A 88 16.32 0.18 0.94
CA ASN A 88 16.41 -0.42 2.27
C ASN A 88 16.72 -1.93 2.23
N ARG A 89 16.70 -2.55 1.05
CA ARG A 89 16.92 -4.00 0.83
C ARG A 89 15.97 -4.88 1.65
N GLU A 90 14.71 -4.48 1.74
CA GLU A 90 13.68 -5.18 2.49
C GLU A 90 12.51 -5.59 1.59
N ALA A 91 11.63 -6.44 2.12
CA ALA A 91 10.37 -6.82 1.46
C ALA A 91 10.56 -7.46 0.06
N PHE A 92 11.70 -8.09 -0.20
CA PHE A 92 11.99 -8.84 -1.43
C PHE A 92 11.27 -10.21 -1.44
N GLY A 93 11.20 -10.84 -2.61
CA GLY A 93 10.54 -12.14 -2.76
C GLY A 93 11.49 -13.33 -2.60
N ASP A 94 10.94 -14.53 -2.76
CA ASP A 94 11.71 -15.77 -2.62
C ASP A 94 12.71 -15.95 -3.78
N TYR A 95 13.49 -17.02 -3.72
CA TYR A 95 14.49 -17.34 -4.75
C TYR A 95 13.90 -17.34 -6.17
N THR A 96 14.65 -16.76 -7.12
CA THR A 96 14.30 -16.79 -8.55
C THR A 96 15.52 -16.82 -9.46
N ASN A 97 15.39 -17.50 -10.59
CA ASN A 97 16.33 -17.47 -11.72
C ASN A 97 15.76 -16.74 -12.94
N SER A 98 14.71 -15.94 -12.77
CA SER A 98 14.13 -15.15 -13.86
C SER A 98 15.09 -14.08 -14.39
N LEU A 99 14.83 -13.56 -15.60
CA LEU A 99 15.59 -12.45 -16.19
C LEU A 99 15.66 -11.21 -15.29
N PHE A 100 14.64 -11.01 -14.46
CA PHE A 100 14.55 -9.89 -13.52
C PHE A 100 15.07 -10.23 -12.13
N ALA A 101 15.82 -11.34 -11.97
CA ALA A 101 16.36 -11.70 -10.68
C ALA A 101 17.25 -10.57 -10.11
N MET A 102 16.98 -10.19 -8.87
CA MET A 102 17.73 -9.18 -8.16
C MET A 102 18.74 -9.84 -7.24
N ARG A 103 19.97 -9.31 -7.23
CA ARG A 103 21.03 -9.78 -6.35
C ARG A 103 21.22 -8.81 -5.20
N LEU A 104 21.22 -9.34 -3.97
CA LEU A 104 21.46 -8.56 -2.76
C LEU A 104 22.70 -9.11 -2.04
N PRO A 105 23.61 -8.25 -1.55
CA PRO A 105 24.74 -8.69 -0.74
C PRO A 105 24.24 -9.39 0.52
N MET A 106 24.74 -10.59 0.80
CA MET A 106 24.24 -11.41 1.90
C MET A 106 24.39 -10.73 3.27
N GLU A 107 25.51 -10.02 3.47
CA GLU A 107 25.82 -9.29 4.71
C GLU A 107 24.80 -8.18 5.04
N MET A 108 24.08 -7.69 4.03
CA MET A 108 23.10 -6.61 4.17
C MET A 108 21.65 -7.12 4.27
N VAL A 109 21.47 -8.44 4.29
CA VAL A 109 20.16 -9.09 4.37
C VAL A 109 19.99 -9.70 5.75
N ARG A 110 18.80 -9.53 6.34
CA ARG A 110 18.50 -10.12 7.65
C ARG A 110 18.41 -11.64 7.52
N GLN A 111 19.08 -12.37 8.41
CA GLN A 111 19.14 -13.85 8.35
C GLN A 111 17.76 -14.51 8.37
N ASN A 112 16.79 -13.92 9.08
CA ASN A 112 15.41 -14.42 9.15
C ASN A 112 14.62 -14.28 7.83
N GLU A 113 15.11 -13.50 6.87
CA GLU A 113 14.49 -13.34 5.54
C GLU A 113 15.08 -14.32 4.51
N ILE A 114 16.16 -15.03 4.86
CA ILE A 114 16.77 -16.06 4.02
C ILE A 114 15.98 -17.35 4.18
N THR A 115 15.11 -17.64 3.21
CA THR A 115 14.35 -18.89 3.17
C THR A 115 15.24 -20.09 2.86
N ALA A 116 14.76 -21.30 3.17
CA ALA A 116 15.45 -22.54 2.79
C ALA A 116 15.71 -22.63 1.27
N LYS A 117 14.81 -22.08 0.43
CA LYS A 117 14.98 -22.04 -1.02
C LYS A 117 16.10 -21.10 -1.44
N ILE A 118 16.17 -19.90 -0.84
CA ILE A 118 17.29 -18.97 -1.09
C ILE A 118 18.59 -19.65 -0.70
N ALA A 119 18.68 -20.18 0.53
CA ALA A 119 19.87 -20.83 1.07
C ALA A 119 20.38 -21.99 0.19
N ALA A 120 19.46 -22.83 -0.32
CA ALA A 120 19.82 -23.97 -1.18
C ALA A 120 20.42 -23.57 -2.54
N HIS A 121 20.23 -22.33 -2.98
CA HIS A 121 20.72 -21.84 -4.28
C HIS A 121 21.83 -20.79 -4.14
N ILE A 122 22.39 -20.63 -2.94
CA ILE A 122 23.62 -19.86 -2.74
C ILE A 122 24.78 -20.72 -3.23
N ALA A 123 25.48 -20.27 -4.26
CA ALA A 123 26.64 -20.99 -4.78
C ALA A 123 27.79 -20.94 -3.77
N ALA A 124 28.59 -22.02 -3.69
CA ALA A 124 29.77 -22.05 -2.83
C ALA A 124 30.72 -20.89 -3.20
N GLY A 125 31.01 -20.01 -2.24
CA GLY A 125 31.83 -18.81 -2.44
C GLY A 125 31.08 -17.57 -2.99
N SER A 126 29.75 -17.61 -3.12
CA SER A 126 28.97 -16.41 -3.50
C SER A 126 28.63 -15.54 -2.29
N ASN A 127 28.83 -14.23 -2.42
CA ASN A 127 28.52 -13.23 -1.38
C ASN A 127 27.16 -12.55 -1.58
N TYR A 128 26.28 -13.13 -2.41
CA TYR A 128 24.98 -12.55 -2.72
C TYR A 128 23.87 -13.61 -2.70
N ILE A 129 22.65 -13.16 -2.42
CA ILE A 129 21.44 -13.94 -2.63
C ILE A 129 20.75 -13.48 -3.92
N GLN A 130 19.99 -14.37 -4.54
CA GLN A 130 19.25 -14.07 -5.77
C GLN A 130 17.74 -14.23 -5.53
N VAL A 131 16.98 -13.16 -5.71
CA VAL A 131 15.59 -13.05 -5.24
C VAL A 131 14.70 -12.31 -6.22
N HIS A 132 13.38 -12.50 -6.09
CA HIS A 132 12.40 -11.72 -6.84
C HIS A 132 12.42 -10.24 -6.39
N PRO A 133 12.55 -9.26 -7.32
CA PRO A 133 12.37 -7.84 -7.02
C PRO A 133 10.88 -7.51 -6.91
N THR A 134 10.23 -7.97 -5.84
CA THR A 134 8.83 -7.66 -5.52
C THR A 134 8.55 -6.16 -5.54
N PHE A 135 9.50 -5.32 -5.11
CA PHE A 135 9.36 -3.86 -5.20
C PHE A 135 9.07 -3.38 -6.63
N LEU A 136 9.75 -3.97 -7.63
CA LEU A 136 9.59 -3.64 -9.04
C LEU A 136 8.26 -4.14 -9.55
N TYR A 137 7.87 -5.37 -9.19
CA TYR A 137 6.56 -5.91 -9.55
C TYR A 137 5.41 -5.08 -8.97
N GLU A 138 5.51 -4.67 -7.70
CA GLU A 138 4.52 -3.79 -7.06
C GLU A 138 4.52 -2.39 -7.70
N SER A 139 5.69 -1.82 -7.99
CA SER A 139 5.80 -0.52 -8.64
C SER A 139 5.20 -0.53 -10.05
N LEU A 140 5.49 -1.56 -10.85
CA LEU A 140 4.97 -1.71 -12.21
C LEU A 140 3.47 -2.00 -12.21
N TRP A 141 2.97 -2.81 -11.28
CA TRP A 141 1.53 -3.04 -11.13
C TRP A 141 0.79 -1.75 -10.80
N ASN A 142 1.30 -0.98 -9.83
CA ASN A 142 0.70 0.30 -9.46
C ASN A 142 0.80 1.32 -10.60
N LEU A 143 1.87 1.32 -11.39
CA LEU A 143 1.98 2.15 -12.59
C LEU A 143 0.96 1.77 -13.66
N MET A 144 0.80 0.47 -13.92
CA MET A 144 -0.24 -0.05 -14.82
C MET A 144 -1.63 0.37 -14.32
N LEU A 145 -1.91 0.19 -13.03
CA LEU A 145 -3.17 0.59 -12.41
C LEU A 145 -3.42 2.09 -12.58
N LEU A 146 -2.41 2.93 -12.35
CA LEU A 146 -2.50 4.37 -12.56
C LEU A 146 -2.82 4.72 -14.01
N CYS A 147 -2.13 4.11 -14.98
CA CYS A 147 -2.41 4.31 -16.40
C CYS A 147 -3.84 3.93 -16.75
N LEU A 148 -4.32 2.77 -16.29
CA LEU A 148 -5.70 2.33 -16.50
C LEU A 148 -6.71 3.30 -15.88
N MET A 149 -6.46 3.79 -14.67
CA MET A 149 -7.30 4.78 -14.00
C MET A 149 -7.33 6.11 -14.77
N LEU A 150 -6.19 6.59 -15.27
CA LEU A 150 -6.12 7.83 -16.05
C LEU A 150 -6.84 7.73 -17.40
N LEU A 151 -6.76 6.57 -18.06
CA LEU A 151 -7.53 6.32 -19.28
C LEU A 151 -9.03 6.21 -18.98
N TYR A 152 -9.38 5.56 -17.86
CA TYR A 152 -10.77 5.35 -17.45
C TYR A 152 -11.44 6.59 -16.86
N VAL A 153 -10.68 7.60 -16.41
CA VAL A 153 -11.22 8.76 -15.69
C VAL A 153 -12.34 9.49 -16.43
N ARG A 154 -12.27 9.51 -17.77
CA ARG A 154 -13.27 10.13 -18.65
C ARG A 154 -14.55 9.32 -18.81
N HIS A 155 -14.55 8.05 -18.44
CA HIS A 155 -15.69 7.13 -18.56
C HIS A 155 -16.44 6.92 -17.24
N ARG A 156 -16.05 7.62 -16.17
CA ARG A 156 -16.72 7.55 -14.87
C ARG A 156 -18.19 7.92 -14.97
N LYS A 157 -19.03 7.14 -14.30
CA LYS A 157 -20.46 7.29 -14.21
C LYS A 157 -20.90 7.88 -12.88
N PHE A 158 -20.20 7.67 -11.77
CA PHE A 158 -20.59 8.22 -10.45
C PHE A 158 -19.40 8.66 -9.59
N ASP A 159 -19.69 9.43 -8.54
CA ASP A 159 -18.68 9.87 -7.57
C ASP A 159 -18.34 8.69 -6.64
N GLY A 160 -17.06 8.32 -6.53
CA GLY A 160 -16.54 7.17 -5.79
C GLY A 160 -16.09 6.00 -6.67
N GLU A 161 -16.31 6.09 -7.98
CA GLU A 161 -16.00 5.01 -8.91
C GLU A 161 -14.49 4.80 -9.09
N MET A 162 -13.69 5.86 -9.09
CA MET A 162 -12.23 5.75 -9.20
C MET A 162 -11.62 5.14 -7.94
N MET A 163 -12.19 5.46 -6.77
CA MET A 163 -11.81 4.82 -5.53
C MET A 163 -12.08 3.31 -5.57
N LEU A 164 -13.26 2.88 -6.03
CA LEU A 164 -13.59 1.46 -6.17
C LEU A 164 -12.70 0.76 -7.21
N PHE A 165 -12.44 1.42 -8.34
CA PHE A 165 -11.53 0.91 -9.37
C PHE A 165 -10.14 0.64 -8.79
N TYR A 166 -9.59 1.62 -8.06
CA TYR A 166 -8.31 1.47 -7.38
C TYR A 166 -8.33 0.35 -6.34
N LEU A 167 -9.33 0.32 -5.45
CA LEU A 167 -9.42 -0.70 -4.40
C LEU A 167 -9.45 -2.11 -4.99
N GLY A 168 -10.23 -2.30 -6.06
CA GLY A 168 -10.28 -3.56 -6.80
C GLY A 168 -8.95 -3.91 -7.46
N GLY A 169 -8.38 -2.99 -8.25
CA GLY A 169 -7.13 -3.23 -8.96
C GLY A 169 -5.92 -3.45 -8.04
N TYR A 170 -5.87 -2.71 -6.93
CA TYR A 170 -4.84 -2.89 -5.90
C TYR A 170 -5.01 -4.21 -5.15
N GLY A 171 -6.26 -4.59 -4.83
CA GLY A 171 -6.59 -5.88 -4.20
C GLY A 171 -6.13 -7.08 -5.03
N ILE A 172 -6.34 -7.01 -6.35
CA ILE A 172 -5.82 -8.02 -7.30
C ILE A 172 -4.29 -8.08 -7.26
N GLY A 173 -3.62 -6.92 -7.39
CA GLY A 173 -2.15 -6.86 -7.36
C GLY A 173 -1.57 -7.44 -6.08
N ARG A 174 -2.18 -7.11 -4.94
CA ARG A 174 -1.82 -7.68 -3.64
C ARG A 174 -1.98 -9.19 -3.60
N PHE A 175 -3.07 -9.73 -4.12
CA PHE A 175 -3.28 -11.18 -4.14
C PHE A 175 -2.17 -11.94 -4.89
N PHE A 176 -1.73 -11.44 -6.05
CA PHE A 176 -0.69 -12.09 -6.85
C PHE A 176 0.72 -11.86 -6.29
N ILE A 177 1.08 -10.63 -5.97
CA ILE A 177 2.47 -10.31 -5.59
C ILE A 177 2.79 -10.84 -4.18
N GLU A 178 1.80 -10.91 -3.28
CA GLU A 178 2.02 -11.49 -1.95
C GLU A 178 2.45 -12.96 -2.01
N GLN A 179 2.08 -13.72 -3.06
CA GLN A 179 2.53 -15.11 -3.23
C GLN A 179 4.05 -15.23 -3.40
N LEU A 180 4.69 -14.18 -3.91
CA LEU A 180 6.12 -14.15 -4.16
C LEU A 180 6.93 -13.71 -2.94
N ARG A 181 6.27 -13.08 -1.94
CA ARG A 181 6.94 -12.53 -0.75
C ARG A 181 7.34 -13.61 0.24
N THR A 182 8.49 -13.41 0.87
CA THR A 182 9.00 -14.28 1.94
C THR A 182 8.45 -13.88 3.32
N ASP A 183 8.13 -12.61 3.50
CA ASP A 183 7.72 -11.98 4.76
C ASP A 183 6.19 -11.90 4.92
N GLN A 184 5.53 -13.07 4.84
CA GLN A 184 4.07 -13.14 4.93
C GLN A 184 3.58 -13.16 6.37
N LEU A 185 2.73 -12.19 6.73
CA LEU A 185 1.88 -12.33 7.91
C LEU A 185 0.76 -13.32 7.57
N ARG A 186 0.82 -14.52 8.15
CA ARG A 186 -0.15 -15.59 7.90
C ARG A 186 -1.27 -15.58 8.92
N LEU A 187 -2.46 -15.96 8.49
CA LEU A 187 -3.58 -16.17 9.40
C LEU A 187 -3.26 -17.35 10.35
N PRO A 188 -3.50 -17.22 11.67
CA PRO A 188 -3.23 -18.28 12.63
C PRO A 188 -3.87 -19.61 12.20
N GLY A 189 -3.09 -20.68 12.14
CA GLY A 189 -3.56 -22.02 11.75
C GLY A 189 -3.73 -22.24 10.24
N THR A 190 -3.38 -21.29 9.37
CA THR A 190 -3.46 -21.46 7.91
C THR A 190 -2.16 -21.08 7.19
N ARG A 191 -2.02 -21.49 5.93
CA ARG A 191 -0.91 -21.10 5.04
C ARG A 191 -1.19 -19.82 4.25
N ILE A 192 -2.36 -19.18 4.46
CA ILE A 192 -2.81 -18.04 3.67
C ILE A 192 -2.29 -16.75 4.30
N ALA A 193 -1.70 -15.88 3.48
CA ALA A 193 -1.27 -14.56 3.91
C ALA A 193 -2.49 -13.66 4.14
N VAL A 194 -2.50 -12.90 5.24
CA VAL A 194 -3.58 -11.96 5.60
C VAL A 194 -3.84 -10.97 4.44
N SER A 195 -2.77 -10.50 3.79
CA SER A 195 -2.85 -9.58 2.66
C SER A 195 -3.56 -10.17 1.44
N GLN A 196 -3.49 -11.48 1.21
CA GLN A 196 -4.19 -12.15 0.10
C GLN A 196 -5.69 -12.20 0.37
N PHE A 197 -6.07 -12.62 1.58
CA PHE A 197 -7.46 -12.66 1.99
C PHE A 197 -8.07 -11.26 1.93
N LEU A 198 -7.39 -10.26 2.50
CA LEU A 198 -7.84 -8.87 2.48
C LEU A 198 -7.92 -8.34 1.04
N GLY A 199 -6.93 -8.64 0.20
CA GLY A 199 -6.92 -8.23 -1.21
C GLY A 199 -8.12 -8.78 -1.99
N LEU A 200 -8.41 -10.08 -1.84
CA LEU A 200 -9.58 -10.72 -2.46
C LEU A 200 -10.90 -10.15 -1.92
N PHE A 201 -11.01 -9.98 -0.60
CA PHE A 201 -12.19 -9.41 0.04
C PHE A 201 -12.46 -7.99 -0.48
N VAL A 202 -11.45 -7.13 -0.49
CA VAL A 202 -11.57 -5.75 -1.00
C VAL A 202 -11.92 -5.74 -2.48
N PHE A 203 -11.36 -6.64 -3.29
CA PHE A 203 -11.72 -6.77 -4.70
C PHE A 203 -13.20 -7.11 -4.89
N VAL A 204 -13.70 -8.14 -4.21
CA VAL A 204 -15.10 -8.57 -4.31
C VAL A 204 -16.04 -7.47 -3.83
N CYS A 205 -15.76 -6.84 -2.68
CA CYS A 205 -16.57 -5.73 -2.18
C CYS A 205 -16.59 -4.55 -3.16
N SER A 206 -15.45 -4.21 -3.75
CA SER A 206 -15.35 -3.10 -4.70
C SER A 206 -16.15 -3.37 -5.97
N LEU A 207 -16.07 -4.60 -6.50
CA LEU A 207 -16.82 -5.02 -7.67
C LEU A 207 -18.34 -5.01 -7.42
N LEU A 208 -18.78 -5.58 -6.29
CA LEU A 208 -20.21 -5.60 -5.94
C LEU A 208 -20.77 -4.18 -5.73
N ALA A 209 -20.00 -3.31 -5.06
CA ALA A 209 -20.38 -1.92 -4.86
C ALA A 209 -20.47 -1.16 -6.19
N ASP A 210 -19.50 -1.34 -7.08
CA ASP A 210 -19.49 -0.71 -8.41
C ASP A 210 -20.71 -1.16 -9.24
N LEU A 211 -20.99 -2.47 -9.31
CA LEU A 211 -22.15 -3.01 -10.03
C LEU A 211 -23.48 -2.50 -9.46
N TYR A 212 -23.62 -2.46 -8.14
CA TYR A 212 -24.81 -1.96 -7.46
C TYR A 212 -25.05 -0.47 -7.75
N LEU A 213 -24.02 0.37 -7.61
CA LEU A 213 -24.12 1.82 -7.82
C LEU A 213 -24.40 2.16 -9.29
N ARG A 214 -23.82 1.42 -10.24
CA ARG A 214 -24.15 1.55 -11.67
C ARG A 214 -25.61 1.25 -11.97
N ARG A 215 -26.15 0.17 -11.39
CA ARG A 215 -27.57 -0.21 -11.57
C ARG A 215 -28.49 0.85 -10.98
N LYS A 216 -28.21 1.32 -9.76
CA LYS A 216 -28.99 2.37 -9.11
C LYS A 216 -29.03 3.65 -9.95
N LYS A 217 -27.87 4.09 -10.45
CA LYS A 217 -27.80 5.30 -11.28
C LYS A 217 -28.55 5.14 -12.60
N LYS A 218 -28.48 3.97 -13.25
CA LYS A 218 -29.26 3.69 -14.48
C LYS A 218 -30.77 3.74 -14.22
N SER A 219 -31.24 3.21 -13.09
CA SER A 219 -32.65 3.28 -12.67
C SER A 219 -33.12 4.72 -12.46
N GLU A 220 -32.32 5.56 -11.80
CA GLU A 220 -32.65 6.97 -11.57
C GLU A 220 -32.78 7.77 -12.88
N TYR A 221 -31.96 7.48 -13.90
CA TYR A 221 -32.11 8.09 -15.22
C TYR A 221 -33.39 7.63 -15.93
N SER A 222 -33.72 6.33 -15.84
CA SER A 222 -34.93 5.79 -16.48
C SER A 222 -36.23 6.31 -15.87
N MET A 223 -36.24 6.72 -14.60
CA MET A 223 -37.41 7.29 -13.92
C MET A 223 -37.57 8.81 -14.16
N LYS A 224 -36.53 9.49 -14.67
CA LYS A 224 -36.55 10.92 -14.98
C LYS A 224 -36.76 11.22 -16.46
N SER A 225 -36.70 10.19 -17.31
CA SER A 225 -37.01 10.20 -18.74
C SER A 225 -38.47 9.87 -18.96
#